data_AF-A0A8T1VHA6-F1
#
_entry.id   AF-A0A8T1VHA6-F1
#
_cell.length_a   1.000
_cell.length_b   1.000
_cell.length_c   1.000
_cell.angle_alpha   90.00
_cell.angle_beta   90.00
_cell.angle_gamma   90.00
#
_symmetry.space_group_name_H-M   'P 1'
#
loop_
_entity.id
_entity.type
_entity.pdbx_description
1 polymer ?
#
loop_
_entity_poly.entity_id
_entity_poly.type
_entity_poly.pdbx_seq_one_letter_code
_entity_poly.pdbx_strand_id
1 'polypeptide(L)'
;MEGARLVAATALLLLLDKLDAAEDSLLSETCTDYVERPLIPDVRFDFDTYPNVNARENFRFTCAELLLLAGVMNIPNVFITGAGGHLAGVEALAKLCYRLSYPGKLSRIRKQFGRSDSACSRIITDTYCFLDNEW
;
A
#
# COMPACT_ATOMS: atom_id res chain seq x y z
N MET A 1 -19.16 -32.15 53.44
CA MET A 1 -19.63 -32.06 52.03
C MET A 1 -19.10 -30.81 51.31
N GLU A 2 -18.49 -29.85 52.03
CA GLU A 2 -17.83 -28.65 51.47
C GLU A 2 -16.57 -28.94 50.64
N GLY A 3 -15.67 -29.81 51.15
CA GLY A 3 -14.34 -30.03 50.57
C GLY A 3 -14.37 -30.64 49.17
N ALA A 4 -15.30 -31.56 48.91
CA ALA A 4 -15.45 -32.18 47.59
C ALA A 4 -15.94 -31.17 46.52
N ARG A 5 -16.75 -30.19 46.92
CA ARG A 5 -17.22 -29.12 46.03
C ARG A 5 -16.10 -28.14 45.69
N LEU A 6 -15.24 -27.82 46.65
CA LEU A 6 -14.10 -26.94 46.45
C LEU A 6 -13.05 -27.57 45.51
N VAL A 7 -12.80 -28.87 45.67
CA VAL A 7 -11.90 -29.64 44.79
C VAL A 7 -12.45 -29.77 43.37
N ALA A 8 -13.77 -29.95 43.22
CA ALA A 8 -14.40 -29.97 41.90
C ALA A 8 -14.32 -28.61 41.20
N ALA A 9 -14.49 -27.50 41.94
CA ALA A 9 -14.39 -26.16 41.41
C ALA A 9 -12.96 -25.82 40.94
N THR A 10 -11.94 -26.19 41.72
CA THR A 10 -10.54 -25.97 41.32
C THR A 10 -10.14 -26.83 40.12
N ALA A 11 -10.61 -28.08 40.02
CA ALA A 11 -10.40 -28.91 38.84
C ALA A 11 -11.04 -28.31 37.58
N LEU A 12 -12.23 -27.72 37.72
CA LEU A 12 -12.93 -27.07 36.60
C LEU A 12 -12.22 -25.79 36.15
N LEU A 13 -11.72 -24.97 37.09
CA LEU A 13 -10.91 -23.80 36.78
C LEU A 13 -9.61 -24.18 36.05
N LEU A 14 -8.92 -25.22 36.52
CA LEU A 14 -7.73 -25.73 35.84
C LEU A 14 -8.05 -26.26 34.43
N LEU A 15 -9.22 -26.85 34.22
CA LEU A 15 -9.64 -27.31 32.90
C LEU A 15 -9.91 -26.13 31.95
N LEU A 16 -10.53 -25.06 32.45
CA LEU A 16 -10.77 -23.84 31.69
C LEU A 16 -9.46 -23.15 31.29
N ASP A 17 -8.50 -23.00 32.22
CA ASP A 17 -7.16 -22.45 31.91
C ASP A 17 -6.44 -23.28 30.82
N LYS A 18 -6.66 -24.59 30.80
CA LYS A 18 -6.07 -25.47 29.78
C LYS A 18 -6.77 -25.37 28.43
N LEU A 19 -8.07 -25.06 28.42
CA LEU A 19 -8.82 -24.81 27.19
C LEU A 19 -8.39 -23.47 26.59
N ASP A 20 -8.30 -22.41 27.38
CA ASP A 20 -7.84 -21.09 26.91
C ASP A 20 -6.42 -21.16 26.32
N ALA A 21 -5.50 -21.85 27.00
CA ALA A 21 -4.14 -22.04 26.49
C ALA A 21 -4.07 -22.88 25.20
N ALA A 22 -4.98 -23.83 25.02
CA ALA A 22 -5.08 -24.63 23.80
C ALA A 22 -5.68 -23.82 22.64
N GLU A 23 -6.66 -22.96 22.92
CA GLU A 23 -7.23 -22.02 21.95
C GLU A 23 -6.19 -21.00 21.49
N ASP A 24 -5.40 -20.42 22.40
CA ASP A 24 -4.31 -19.49 22.06
C ASP A 24 -3.23 -20.16 21.21
N SER A 25 -2.86 -21.41 21.52
CA SER A 25 -1.90 -22.18 20.73
C SER A 25 -2.43 -22.45 19.31
N LEU A 26 -3.70 -22.82 19.18
CA LEU A 26 -4.35 -23.05 17.88
C LEU A 26 -4.48 -21.76 17.07
N LEU A 27 -4.83 -20.63 17.72
CA LEU A 27 -4.88 -19.31 17.09
C LEU A 27 -3.50 -18.85 16.62
N SER A 28 -2.45 -19.12 17.40
CA SER A 28 -1.07 -18.82 17.02
C SER A 28 -0.61 -19.66 15.83
N GLU A 29 -0.92 -20.96 15.82
CA GLU A 29 -0.58 -21.87 14.70
C GLU A 29 -1.35 -21.53 13.42
N THR A 30 -2.58 -21.06 13.53
CA THR A 30 -3.39 -20.66 12.36
C THR A 30 -3.05 -19.24 11.86
N CYS A 31 -2.58 -18.35 12.72
CA CYS A 31 -2.16 -16.99 12.33
C CYS A 31 -0.85 -16.96 11.53
N THR A 32 0.03 -17.96 11.65
CA THR A 32 1.32 -17.94 10.94
C THR A 32 1.21 -18.18 9.43
N ASP A 33 0.10 -18.79 8.97
CA ASP A 33 -0.06 -19.16 7.56
C ASP A 33 -0.93 -18.19 6.75
N TYR A 34 -1.74 -17.35 7.41
CA TYR A 34 -2.66 -16.45 6.72
C TYR A 34 -2.08 -15.03 6.58
N VAL A 35 -1.36 -14.80 5.49
CA VAL A 35 -0.98 -13.43 5.09
C VAL A 35 -2.18 -12.75 4.44
N GLU A 36 -2.86 -11.87 5.19
CA GLU A 36 -3.93 -11.03 4.64
C GLU A 36 -3.42 -10.21 3.46
N ARG A 37 -4.11 -10.31 2.32
CA ARG A 37 -3.78 -9.51 1.13
C ARG A 37 -4.14 -8.05 1.38
N PRO A 38 -3.21 -7.10 1.17
CA PRO A 38 -3.52 -5.69 1.32
C PRO A 38 -4.66 -5.27 0.38
N LEU A 39 -5.71 -4.67 0.94
CA LEU A 39 -6.83 -4.14 0.16
C LEU A 39 -6.34 -3.07 -0.82
N ILE A 40 -6.58 -3.27 -2.11
CA ILE A 40 -6.26 -2.26 -3.13
C ILE A 40 -7.52 -1.38 -3.27
N PRO A 41 -7.46 -0.09 -2.89
CA PRO A 41 -8.62 0.76 -3.02
C PRO A 41 -8.90 1.05 -4.50
N ASP A 42 -10.18 1.09 -4.88
CA ASP A 42 -10.60 1.50 -6.22
C ASP A 42 -10.58 3.02 -6.33
N VAL A 43 -9.38 3.58 -6.29
CA VAL A 43 -9.13 5.03 -6.42
C VAL A 43 -8.43 5.26 -7.74
N ARG A 44 -9.00 6.14 -8.56
CA ARG A 44 -8.33 6.65 -9.76
C ARG A 44 -7.86 8.06 -9.48
N PHE A 45 -6.58 8.31 -9.74
CA PHE A 45 -6.03 9.63 -9.58
C PHE A 45 -6.55 10.53 -10.71
N ASP A 46 -7.32 11.55 -10.34
CA ASP A 46 -7.86 12.54 -11.27
C ASP A 46 -7.10 13.85 -11.10
N PHE A 47 -6.46 14.30 -12.18
CA PHE A 47 -5.65 15.52 -12.19
C PHE A 47 -6.50 16.79 -12.16
N ASP A 48 -7.73 16.74 -12.66
CA ASP A 48 -8.58 17.91 -12.83
C ASP A 48 -9.25 18.32 -11.53
N THR A 49 -9.52 17.36 -10.66
CA THR A 49 -10.18 17.57 -9.37
C THR A 49 -9.21 17.64 -8.18
N TYR A 50 -7.92 17.36 -8.38
CA TYR A 50 -6.94 17.33 -7.29
C TYR A 50 -6.56 18.74 -6.81
N PRO A 51 -6.76 19.08 -5.52
CA PRO A 51 -6.48 20.44 -5.02
C PRO A 51 -5.00 20.81 -5.14
N ASN A 52 -4.71 22.02 -5.62
CA ASN A 52 -3.34 22.52 -5.78
C ASN A 52 -2.49 22.52 -4.50
N VAL A 53 -3.12 22.77 -3.35
CA VAL A 53 -2.43 22.73 -2.04
C VAL A 53 -1.92 21.32 -1.76
N ASN A 54 -2.78 20.31 -1.95
CA ASN A 54 -2.42 18.90 -1.81
C ASN A 54 -1.40 18.49 -2.87
N ALA A 55 -1.53 18.98 -4.11
CA ALA A 55 -0.59 18.70 -5.19
C ALA A 55 0.83 19.14 -4.80
N ARG A 56 0.98 20.38 -4.31
CA ARG A 56 2.27 20.90 -3.88
C ARG A 56 2.86 20.15 -2.69
N GLU A 57 2.04 19.76 -1.73
CA GLU A 57 2.53 18.96 -0.60
C GLU A 57 3.04 17.58 -1.05
N ASN A 58 2.27 16.92 -1.92
CA ASN A 58 2.54 15.54 -2.30
C ASN A 58 3.58 15.40 -3.43
N PHE A 59 3.61 16.31 -4.39
CA PHE A 59 4.43 16.20 -5.60
C PHE A 59 5.47 17.32 -5.73
N ARG A 60 5.42 18.36 -4.89
CA ARG A 60 6.12 19.66 -5.05
C ARG A 60 5.69 20.50 -6.26
N PHE A 61 4.76 19.99 -7.06
CA PHE A 61 4.20 20.63 -8.24
C PHE A 61 2.66 20.64 -8.17
N THR A 62 2.03 21.62 -8.80
CA THR A 62 0.60 21.59 -9.11
C THR A 62 0.30 20.59 -10.23
N CYS A 63 -0.96 20.17 -10.40
CA CYS A 63 -1.33 19.26 -11.49
C CYS A 63 -1.03 19.85 -12.88
N ALA A 64 -1.25 21.16 -13.05
CA ALA A 64 -0.91 21.86 -14.29
C ALA A 64 0.61 21.87 -14.55
N GLU A 65 1.42 22.10 -13.51
CA GLU A 65 2.88 22.03 -13.62
C GLU A 65 3.37 20.60 -13.91
N LEU A 66 2.73 19.56 -13.34
CA LEU A 66 3.04 18.16 -13.66
C LEU A 66 2.75 17.82 -15.12
N LEU A 67 1.65 18.32 -15.68
CA LEU A 67 1.31 18.16 -17.10
C LEU A 67 2.37 18.80 -18.00
N LEU A 68 2.78 20.03 -17.68
CA LEU A 68 3.85 20.73 -18.39
C LEU A 68 5.18 19.98 -18.26
N LEU A 69 5.53 19.51 -17.07
CA LEU A 69 6.76 18.77 -16.80
C LEU A 69 6.81 17.46 -17.57
N ALA A 70 5.69 16.72 -17.63
CA ALA A 70 5.58 15.50 -18.43
C ALA A 70 5.85 15.77 -19.92
N GLY A 71 5.31 16.89 -20.44
CA GLY A 71 5.57 17.32 -21.82
C GLY A 71 7.04 17.65 -22.07
N VAL A 72 7.69 18.41 -21.17
CA VAL A 72 9.10 18.80 -21.30
C VAL A 72 10.05 17.59 -21.16
N MET A 73 9.69 16.62 -20.32
CA MET A 73 10.45 15.39 -20.11
C MET A 73 10.15 14.32 -21.16
N ASN A 74 9.37 14.63 -22.20
CA ASN A 74 8.95 13.69 -23.25
C ASN A 74 8.31 12.41 -22.71
N ILE A 75 7.64 12.49 -21.55
CA ILE A 75 6.92 11.36 -20.97
C ILE A 75 5.77 10.99 -21.92
N PRO A 76 5.64 9.72 -22.35
CA PRO A 76 4.58 9.32 -23.26
C PRO A 76 3.21 9.43 -22.60
N ASN A 77 2.19 9.87 -23.36
CA ASN A 77 0.82 10.00 -22.86
C ASN A 77 0.29 8.68 -22.24
N VAL A 78 0.61 7.56 -22.87
CA VAL A 78 0.39 6.21 -22.32
C VAL A 78 1.74 5.63 -21.97
N PHE A 79 2.01 5.47 -20.68
CA PHE A 79 3.21 4.83 -20.18
C PHE A 79 2.96 3.33 -20.05
N ILE A 80 3.87 2.53 -20.62
CA ILE A 80 3.80 1.07 -20.58
C ILE A 80 4.95 0.59 -19.71
N THR A 81 4.61 -0.02 -18.59
CA THR A 81 5.59 -0.64 -17.68
C THR A 81 6.21 -1.88 -18.33
N GLY A 82 7.39 -2.30 -17.88
CA GLY A 82 8.08 -3.49 -18.38
C GLY A 82 7.28 -4.80 -18.19
N ALA A 83 6.25 -4.78 -17.35
CA ALA A 83 5.33 -5.90 -17.16
C ALA A 83 4.03 -5.79 -17.97
N GLY A 84 3.96 -4.88 -18.94
CA GLY A 84 2.79 -4.68 -19.80
C GLY A 84 1.61 -4.01 -19.11
N GLY A 85 1.83 -3.33 -17.98
CA GLY A 85 0.80 -2.50 -17.34
C GLY A 85 0.73 -1.12 -18.00
N HIS A 86 -0.49 -0.65 -18.29
CA HIS A 86 -0.75 0.64 -18.94
C HIS A 86 -1.27 1.66 -17.92
N LEU A 87 -0.82 2.90 -18.04
CA LEU A 87 -1.31 4.05 -17.29
C LEU A 87 -1.03 5.36 -18.03
N ALA A 88 -1.63 6.46 -17.57
CA ALA A 88 -1.27 7.77 -18.08
C ALA A 88 0.19 8.12 -17.69
N GLY A 89 0.97 8.68 -18.60
CA GLY A 89 2.35 9.05 -18.30
C GLY A 89 2.47 10.09 -17.19
N VAL A 90 1.53 11.02 -17.13
CA VAL A 90 1.44 12.01 -16.06
C VAL A 90 1.19 11.34 -14.71
N GLU A 91 0.41 10.24 -14.67
CA GLU A 91 0.19 9.43 -13.46
C GLU A 91 1.47 8.70 -13.02
N ALA A 92 2.27 8.22 -13.99
CA ALA A 92 3.56 7.61 -13.73
C ALA A 92 4.54 8.63 -13.12
N LEU A 93 4.64 9.81 -13.72
CA LEU A 93 5.46 10.92 -13.24
C LEU A 93 5.00 11.40 -11.85
N ALA A 94 3.69 11.54 -11.62
CA ALA A 94 3.16 11.94 -10.32
C ALA A 94 3.53 10.95 -9.20
N LYS A 95 3.51 9.63 -9.47
CA LYS A 95 3.98 8.61 -8.51
C LYS A 95 5.47 8.74 -8.19
N LEU A 96 6.30 9.01 -9.21
CA LEU A 96 7.73 9.25 -9.02
C LEU A 96 7.95 10.52 -8.19
N CYS A 97 7.33 11.65 -8.55
CA CYS A 97 7.40 12.89 -7.78
C CYS A 97 6.92 12.70 -6.34
N TYR A 98 5.85 11.91 -6.12
CA TYR A 98 5.36 11.58 -4.78
C TYR A 98 6.44 10.88 -3.95
N ARG A 99 7.12 9.90 -4.55
CA ARG A 99 8.19 9.14 -3.91
C ARG A 99 9.42 10.01 -3.59
N LEU A 100 9.77 10.93 -4.49
CA LEU A 100 10.89 11.86 -4.32
C LEU A 100 10.59 12.95 -3.29
N SER A 101 9.32 13.37 -3.19
CA SER A 101 8.89 14.41 -2.25
C SER A 101 8.97 13.97 -0.79
N TYR A 102 8.67 12.70 -0.53
CA TYR A 102 8.75 12.08 0.80
C TYR A 102 9.02 10.56 0.71
N PRO A 103 10.17 10.08 1.21
CA PRO A 103 10.44 8.64 1.25
C PRO A 103 9.55 7.98 2.31
N GLY A 104 8.62 7.12 1.87
CA GLY A 104 7.68 6.45 2.77
C GLY A 104 7.33 5.02 2.33
N LYS A 105 6.39 4.39 3.04
CA LYS A 105 5.90 3.04 2.68
C LYS A 105 5.13 3.06 1.36
N LEU A 106 5.28 2.00 0.55
CA LEU A 106 4.52 1.83 -0.71
C LEU A 106 3.01 1.77 -0.47
N SER A 107 2.57 1.30 0.70
CA SER A 107 1.17 1.27 1.11
C SER A 107 0.50 2.65 1.08
N ARG A 108 1.25 3.74 1.30
CA ARG A 108 0.74 5.11 1.20
C ARG A 108 0.50 5.50 -0.27
N ILE A 109 1.40 5.11 -1.16
CA ILE A 109 1.27 5.32 -2.61
C ILE A 109 0.10 4.50 -3.15
N ARG A 110 -0.04 3.24 -2.72
CA ARG A 110 -1.21 2.41 -3.05
C ARG A 110 -2.52 3.08 -2.64
N LYS A 111 -2.60 3.62 -1.43
CA LYS A 111 -3.81 4.31 -0.94
C LYS A 111 -4.16 5.53 -1.80
N GLN A 112 -3.15 6.24 -2.29
CA GLN A 112 -3.31 7.44 -3.11
C GLN A 112 -3.72 7.13 -4.55
N PHE A 113 -3.15 6.07 -5.14
CA PHE A 113 -3.25 5.80 -6.58
C PHE A 113 -4.02 4.52 -6.95
N GLY A 114 -4.51 3.75 -5.97
CA GLY A 114 -5.35 2.57 -6.20
C GLY A 114 -4.68 1.41 -6.94
N ARG A 115 -3.36 1.25 -6.78
CA ARG A 115 -2.58 0.14 -7.40
C ARG A 115 -1.87 -0.68 -6.33
N SER A 116 -1.61 -1.96 -6.60
CA SER A 116 -0.86 -2.81 -5.67
C SER A 116 0.52 -2.22 -5.34
N ASP A 117 1.08 -2.56 -4.18
CA ASP A 117 2.40 -2.08 -3.77
C ASP A 117 3.48 -2.49 -4.80
N SER A 118 3.39 -3.71 -5.34
CA SER A 118 4.27 -4.21 -6.40
C SER A 118 4.15 -3.43 -7.70
N ALA A 119 2.92 -3.10 -8.12
CA ALA A 119 2.69 -2.27 -9.30
C ALA A 119 3.21 -0.85 -9.10
N CYS A 120 2.96 -0.24 -7.93
CA CYS A 120 3.49 1.08 -7.60
C CYS A 120 5.02 1.10 -7.67
N SER A 121 5.69 0.11 -7.06
CA SER A 121 7.15 0.01 -7.11
C SER A 121 7.65 -0.09 -8.54
N ARG A 122 7.06 -0.96 -9.36
CA ARG A 122 7.47 -1.15 -10.75
C ARG A 122 7.29 0.13 -11.57
N ILE A 123 6.13 0.78 -11.46
CA ILE A 123 5.88 2.04 -12.17
C ILE A 123 6.93 3.10 -11.81
N ILE A 124 7.25 3.26 -10.52
CA ILE A 124 8.24 4.24 -10.07
C ILE A 124 9.62 3.92 -10.66
N THR A 125 10.05 2.66 -10.58
CA THR A 125 11.34 2.22 -11.15
C THR A 125 11.39 2.40 -12.65
N ASP A 126 10.36 1.95 -13.38
CA ASP A 126 10.31 2.05 -14.83
C ASP A 126 10.29 3.52 -15.29
N THR A 127 9.57 4.39 -14.57
CA THR A 127 9.55 5.83 -14.86
C THR A 127 10.92 6.46 -14.60
N TYR A 128 11.59 6.07 -13.51
CA TYR A 128 12.96 6.51 -13.22
C TYR A 128 13.92 6.08 -14.32
N CYS A 129 13.90 4.80 -14.71
CA CYS A 129 14.76 4.27 -15.77
C CYS A 129 14.44 4.92 -17.13
N PHE A 130 13.17 5.19 -17.43
CA PHE A 130 12.80 5.92 -18.65
C PHE A 130 13.48 7.29 -18.68
N LEU A 131 13.38 8.05 -17.59
CA LEU A 131 14.02 9.36 -17.50
C LEU A 131 15.54 9.25 -17.56
N ASP A 132 16.15 8.31 -16.85
CA ASP A 132 17.61 8.12 -16.82
C ASP A 132 18.20 7.78 -18.21
N ASN A 133 17.46 7.08 -19.06
CA ASN A 133 17.91 6.73 -20.42
C ASN A 133 17.75 7.87 -21.45
N GLU A 134 16.98 8.92 -21.14
CA GLU A 134 16.77 10.07 -22.02
C GLU A 134 17.87 11.15 -21.87
N TRP A 135 18.79 11.01 -20.91
CA TRP A 135 19.91 11.93 -20.64
C TRP A 135 21.28 11.26 -20.82
#